data_AF-A0A961AM97-F1
#
_entry.id   AF-A0A961AM97-F1
#
_cell.length_a   1.000
_cell.length_b   1.000
_cell.length_c   1.000
_cell.angle_alpha   90.00
_cell.angle_beta   90.00
_cell.angle_gamma   90.00
#
_symmetry.space_group_name_H-M   'P 1'
#
loop_
_entity.id
_entity.type
_entity.pdbx_description
1 polymer ?
#
loop_
_entity_poly.entity_id
_entity_poly.type
_entity_poly.pdbx_seq_one_letter_code
_entity_poly.pdbx_strand_id
1 'polypeptide(L)'
;MPAKAATKPRKKASRKKKSDAIQLPPAGDWRSTDEIEILRRVQRAREEKHSISNLNPEEPVFSTFAVKSPSGMTYQVEIRDVSKRAFACTCPDFRTAGLGTCKHVEATLIWLKRRQKGPFKLAEKSGPPRPSLVPIGEHLCLEGDPKNLTPSLRHLFDEAGFLTTDPEEALAKLRRSSKLRISQEVEPFLEARRRTEERRRLRRDYETGVVAGRHPEHVTLHPLYPYQREGMLHLAFGERALLADEMGLGKTIQAVAACALLHHLGQAKRVLVVTPASLKA
;
A
#
# COMPACT_ATOMS: atom_id res chain seq x y z
N MET A 1 74.12 41.35 8.28
CA MET A 1 72.86 41.37 9.06
C MET A 1 71.85 40.47 8.37
N PRO A 2 71.56 39.26 8.88
CA PRO A 2 70.64 38.34 8.22
C PRO A 2 69.19 38.63 8.61
N ALA A 3 68.31 38.53 7.61
CA ALA A 3 66.90 38.90 7.67
C ALA A 3 66.06 37.94 8.56
N LYS A 4 65.11 38.52 9.30
CA LYS A 4 64.13 37.82 10.14
C LYS A 4 63.19 36.96 9.27
N ALA A 5 63.14 35.66 9.55
CA ALA A 5 62.18 34.74 8.94
C ALA A 5 60.77 34.96 9.54
N ALA A 6 59.79 35.24 8.68
CA ALA A 6 58.39 35.40 9.04
C ALA A 6 57.73 34.04 9.30
N THR A 7 57.23 33.83 10.52
CA THR A 7 56.42 32.68 10.91
C THR A 7 55.02 32.74 10.27
N LYS A 8 54.69 31.73 9.45
CA LYS A 8 53.35 31.54 8.86
C LYS A 8 52.31 31.19 9.94
N PRO A 9 51.05 31.68 9.83
CA PRO A 9 50.01 31.38 10.82
C PRO A 9 49.50 29.94 10.66
N ARG A 10 49.42 29.20 11.78
CA ARG A 10 48.82 27.86 11.86
C ARG A 10 47.33 27.92 11.51
N LYS A 11 46.93 27.25 10.42
CA LYS A 11 45.52 27.02 10.08
C LYS A 11 44.83 26.24 11.20
N LYS A 12 43.77 26.81 11.79
CA LYS A 12 42.89 26.11 12.75
C LYS A 12 42.25 24.91 12.05
N ALA A 13 42.44 23.72 12.61
CA ALA A 13 41.78 22.50 12.16
C ALA A 13 40.25 22.66 12.28
N SER A 14 39.54 22.44 11.17
CA SER A 14 38.09 22.45 11.17
C SER A 14 37.58 21.28 12.02
N ARG A 15 36.76 21.57 13.03
CA ARG A 15 36.01 20.53 13.77
C ARG A 15 35.13 19.78 12.76
N LYS A 16 35.48 18.53 12.45
CA LYS A 16 34.61 17.60 11.70
C LYS A 16 33.27 17.49 12.45
N LYS A 17 32.18 17.90 11.81
CA LYS A 17 30.80 17.64 12.27
C LYS A 17 30.67 16.13 12.48
N LYS A 18 30.28 15.69 13.69
CA LYS A 18 29.89 14.29 13.93
C LYS A 18 28.80 13.94 12.90
N SER A 19 28.98 12.83 12.18
CA SER A 19 28.00 12.37 11.21
C SER A 19 26.71 12.04 11.94
N ASP A 20 25.61 12.64 11.49
CA ASP A 20 24.23 12.45 11.97
C ASP A 20 23.67 11.08 11.51
N ALA A 21 24.55 10.07 11.45
CA ALA A 21 24.32 8.77 10.89
C ALA A 21 23.51 7.92 11.87
N ILE A 22 22.37 7.42 11.41
CA ILE A 22 21.52 6.51 12.18
C ILE A 22 22.28 5.19 12.30
N GLN A 23 22.55 4.75 13.52
CA GLN A 23 23.19 3.47 13.76
C GLN A 23 22.18 2.35 13.47
N LEU A 24 22.49 1.50 12.50
CA LEU A 24 21.63 0.41 12.05
C LEU A 24 22.41 -0.91 12.02
N PRO A 25 21.78 -2.04 12.37
CA PRO A 25 22.40 -3.36 12.22
C PRO A 25 22.76 -3.64 10.76
N PRO A 26 23.76 -4.51 10.50
CA PRO A 26 24.14 -4.92 9.16
C PRO A 26 22.94 -5.40 8.33
N ALA A 27 23.00 -5.19 7.02
CA ALA A 27 21.90 -5.54 6.11
C ALA A 27 21.58 -7.05 6.07
N GLY A 28 22.51 -7.91 6.46
CA GLY A 28 22.33 -9.37 6.52
C GLY A 28 21.72 -9.89 7.82
N ASP A 29 21.44 -9.02 8.79
CA ASP A 29 20.76 -9.42 10.02
C ASP A 29 19.25 -9.54 9.77
N TRP A 30 18.74 -10.77 9.82
CA TRP A 30 17.33 -11.10 9.63
C TRP A 30 16.48 -10.81 10.88
N ARG A 31 17.10 -10.51 12.02
CA ARG A 31 16.42 -10.15 13.27
C ARG A 31 16.20 -8.64 13.35
N SER A 32 15.47 -8.06 12.39
CA SER A 32 15.08 -6.65 12.48
C SER A 32 13.75 -6.47 13.22
N THR A 33 13.69 -5.44 14.05
CA THR A 33 12.44 -4.95 14.65
C THR A 33 11.80 -3.90 13.75
N ASP A 34 10.51 -3.64 13.94
CA ASP A 34 9.78 -2.58 13.22
C ASP A 34 10.48 -1.22 13.37
N GLU A 35 11.04 -0.93 14.55
CA GLU A 35 11.80 0.30 14.80
C GLU A 35 13.05 0.40 13.91
N ILE A 36 13.81 -0.69 13.80
CA ILE A 36 15.01 -0.76 12.94
C ILE A 36 14.59 -0.56 11.47
N GLU A 37 13.50 -1.18 11.06
CA GLU A 37 12.96 -1.06 9.70
C GLU A 37 12.48 0.36 9.37
N ILE A 38 11.83 1.03 10.33
CA ILE A 38 11.46 2.44 10.21
C ILE A 38 12.72 3.31 10.09
N LEU A 39 13.72 3.08 10.93
CA LEU A 39 14.99 3.82 10.91
C LEU A 39 15.74 3.65 9.57
N ARG A 40 15.74 2.45 8.98
CA ARG A 40 16.26 2.19 7.62
C ARG A 40 15.56 3.05 6.55
N ARG A 41 14.25 3.29 6.68
CA ARG A 41 13.48 4.16 5.77
C ARG A 41 13.82 5.63 5.98
N VAL A 42 13.97 6.07 7.23
CA VAL A 42 14.42 7.43 7.57
C VAL A 42 15.84 7.68 7.03
N GLN A 43 16.75 6.70 7.14
CA GLN A 43 18.09 6.81 6.58
C GLN A 43 18.04 6.98 5.06
N ARG A 44 17.35 6.08 4.34
CA ARG A 44 17.21 6.16 2.88
C ARG A 44 16.56 7.47 2.43
N ALA A 45 15.58 7.98 3.18
CA ALA A 45 14.96 9.28 2.90
C ALA A 45 15.94 10.46 3.00
N ARG A 46 16.95 10.37 3.89
CA ARG A 46 17.99 11.40 4.07
C ARG A 46 19.10 11.30 3.02
N GLU A 47 19.48 10.08 2.64
CA GLU A 47 20.61 9.81 1.75
C GLU A 47 20.24 9.88 0.27
N GLU A 48 19.07 9.37 -0.11
CA GLU A 48 18.60 9.36 -1.49
C GLU A 48 18.09 10.75 -1.91
N LYS A 49 18.46 11.18 -3.12
CA LYS A 49 18.03 12.46 -3.70
C LYS A 49 16.62 12.33 -4.30
N HIS A 50 15.62 12.73 -3.54
CA HIS A 50 14.23 12.79 -3.98
C HIS A 50 13.88 14.18 -4.55
N SER A 51 13.12 14.22 -5.64
CA SER A 51 12.46 15.46 -6.10
C SER A 51 11.00 15.43 -5.67
N ILE A 52 10.55 16.47 -4.96
CA ILE A 52 9.23 16.53 -4.33
C ILE A 52 8.51 17.80 -4.79
N SER A 53 7.28 17.63 -5.28
CA SER A 53 6.36 18.71 -5.63
C SER A 53 4.99 18.48 -5.00
N ASN A 54 4.32 19.58 -4.62
CA ASN A 54 2.95 19.53 -4.10
C ASN A 54 1.96 19.53 -5.29
N LEU A 55 1.03 18.57 -5.33
CA LEU A 55 0.01 18.48 -6.38
C LEU A 55 -1.19 19.38 -6.13
N ASN A 56 -1.42 19.79 -4.88
CA ASN A 56 -2.42 20.78 -4.52
C ASN A 56 -1.76 21.94 -3.76
N PRO A 57 -1.28 22.99 -4.45
CA PRO A 57 -0.58 24.10 -3.83
C PRO A 57 -1.41 24.91 -2.82
N GLU A 58 -2.75 24.86 -2.91
CA GLU A 58 -3.66 25.54 -1.96
C GLU A 58 -3.55 24.97 -0.54
N GLU A 59 -3.22 23.69 -0.42
CA GLU A 59 -3.01 22.97 0.84
C GLU A 59 -1.49 22.75 1.04
N PRO A 60 -0.79 23.56 1.86
CA PRO A 60 0.67 23.49 1.95
C PRO A 60 1.21 22.23 2.65
N VAL A 61 0.40 21.59 3.50
CA VAL A 61 0.81 20.44 4.34
C VAL A 61 -0.11 19.23 4.13
N PHE A 62 -1.42 19.37 4.39
CA PHE A 62 -2.39 18.27 4.28
C PHE A 62 -2.80 18.03 2.82
N SER A 63 -1.83 17.63 2.00
CA SER A 63 -1.95 17.52 0.56
C SER A 63 -1.39 16.20 0.03
N THR A 64 -1.51 15.99 -1.27
CA THR A 64 -0.85 14.94 -2.02
C THR A 64 0.39 15.49 -2.72
N PHE A 65 1.53 14.82 -2.52
CA PHE A 65 2.83 15.20 -3.04
C PHE A 65 3.32 14.17 -4.04
N ALA A 66 3.84 14.61 -5.18
CA ALA A 66 4.57 13.74 -6.09
C ALA A 66 6.03 13.65 -5.66
N VAL A 67 6.52 12.43 -5.46
CA VAL A 67 7.88 12.13 -5.02
C VAL A 67 8.58 11.29 -6.10
N LYS A 68 9.49 11.93 -6.84
CA LYS A 68 10.33 11.25 -7.82
C LYS A 68 11.55 10.65 -7.13
N SER A 69 11.70 9.33 -7.25
CA SER A 69 12.82 8.57 -6.70
C SER A 69 14.04 8.60 -7.62
N PRO A 70 15.26 8.32 -7.10
CA PRO A 70 16.46 8.19 -7.93
C PRO A 70 16.35 7.12 -9.03
N SER A 71 15.49 6.11 -8.83
CA SER A 71 15.21 5.07 -9.85
C SER A 71 14.43 5.57 -11.07
N GLY A 72 14.01 6.84 -11.09
CA GLY A 72 13.18 7.44 -12.14
C GLY A 72 11.68 7.28 -11.94
N MET A 73 11.25 6.41 -11.03
CA MET A 73 9.83 6.22 -10.69
C MET A 73 9.28 7.36 -9.83
N THR A 74 8.02 7.73 -10.06
CA THR A 74 7.30 8.74 -9.28
C THR A 74 6.19 8.09 -8.48
N TYR A 75 6.12 8.42 -7.20
CA TYR A 75 5.07 7.96 -6.29
C TYR A 75 4.27 9.14 -5.74
N GLN A 76 3.05 8.89 -5.30
CA GLN A 76 2.21 9.90 -4.63
C GLN A 76 2.22 9.63 -3.14
N VAL A 77 2.52 10.66 -2.35
CA VAL A 77 2.48 10.65 -0.89
C VAL A 77 1.37 11.58 -0.45
N GLU A 78 0.38 11.04 0.22
CA GLU A 78 -0.73 11.77 0.79
C GLU A 78 -0.50 11.96 2.29
N ILE A 79 -0.67 13.20 2.76
CA ILE A 79 -0.55 13.56 4.17
C ILE A 79 -1.94 13.98 4.68
N ARG A 80 -2.53 13.14 5.53
CA ARG A 80 -3.85 13.38 6.13
C ARG A 80 -3.73 14.02 7.51
N ASP A 81 -2.86 13.49 8.36
CA ASP A 81 -2.60 14.02 9.69
C ASP A 81 -1.14 13.80 10.07
N VAL A 82 -0.44 14.89 10.39
CA VAL A 82 0.98 14.82 10.78
C VAL A 82 1.13 14.33 12.23
N SER A 83 0.21 14.74 13.12
CA SER A 83 0.26 14.44 14.55
C SER A 83 -0.03 12.96 14.81
N LYS A 84 -1.05 12.41 14.15
CA LYS A 84 -1.42 10.98 14.21
C LYS A 84 -0.60 10.11 13.27
N ARG A 85 0.29 10.71 12.49
CA ARG A 85 1.05 10.04 11.41
C ARG A 85 0.15 9.29 10.42
N ALA A 86 -1.00 9.87 10.08
CA ALA A 86 -1.92 9.35 9.08
C ALA A 86 -1.45 9.75 7.68
N PHE A 87 -0.84 8.80 6.99
CA PHE A 87 -0.25 8.99 5.66
C PHE A 87 -0.72 7.89 4.70
N ALA A 88 -0.56 8.14 3.41
CA ALA A 88 -0.62 7.10 2.40
C ALA A 88 0.48 7.28 1.38
N CYS A 89 0.97 6.18 0.81
CA CYS A 89 1.87 6.24 -0.33
C CYS A 89 1.56 5.15 -1.35
N THR A 90 1.67 5.49 -2.64
CA THR A 90 1.44 4.53 -3.73
C THR A 90 2.59 3.55 -3.95
N CYS A 91 3.70 3.68 -3.21
CA CYS A 91 4.83 2.76 -3.35
C CYS A 91 4.52 1.37 -2.76
N PRO A 92 5.10 0.28 -3.31
CA PRO A 92 4.89 -1.07 -2.80
C PRO A 92 5.26 -1.20 -1.32
N ASP A 93 6.39 -0.63 -0.90
CA ASP A 93 6.89 -0.67 0.47
C ASP A 93 5.83 -0.20 1.49
N PHE A 94 5.20 0.94 1.25
CA PHE A 94 4.15 1.46 2.13
C PHE A 94 2.93 0.54 2.18
N ARG A 95 2.48 0.05 1.01
CA ARG A 95 1.26 -0.75 0.89
C ARG A 95 1.37 -2.14 1.49
N THR A 96 2.58 -2.71 1.57
CA THR A 96 2.76 -4.10 2.01
C THR A 96 3.46 -4.24 3.36
N ALA A 97 4.32 -3.29 3.76
CA ALA A 97 5.11 -3.46 4.98
C ALA A 97 4.32 -3.24 6.27
N GLY A 98 3.21 -2.49 6.24
CA GLY A 98 2.38 -2.25 7.42
C GLY A 98 2.98 -1.32 8.50
N LEU A 99 4.15 -0.70 8.23
CA LEU A 99 4.88 0.14 9.21
C LEU A 99 4.34 1.58 9.34
N GLY A 100 3.30 1.94 8.59
CA GLY A 100 2.76 3.30 8.56
C GLY A 100 3.71 4.37 7.98
N THR A 101 4.83 3.96 7.37
CA THR A 101 5.76 4.86 6.70
C THR A 101 6.59 4.16 5.64
N CYS A 102 7.19 4.94 4.74
CA CYS A 102 8.16 4.50 3.75
C CYS A 102 9.18 5.62 3.54
N LYS A 103 10.25 5.36 2.78
CA LYS A 103 11.26 6.39 2.49
C LYS A 103 10.67 7.64 1.81
N HIS A 104 9.60 7.49 1.02
CA HIS A 104 8.95 8.61 0.33
C HIS A 104 8.17 9.49 1.32
N VAL A 105 7.44 8.90 2.26
CA VAL A 105 6.76 9.62 3.34
C VAL A 105 7.77 10.40 4.16
N GLU A 106 8.83 9.74 4.63
CA GLU A 106 9.88 10.40 5.43
C GLU A 106 10.59 11.51 4.64
N ALA A 107 10.86 11.32 3.35
CA ALA A 107 11.43 12.35 2.49
C ALA A 107 10.50 13.57 2.36
N THR A 108 9.20 13.35 2.19
CA THR A 108 8.19 14.42 2.16
C THR A 108 8.11 15.17 3.49
N LEU A 109 8.14 14.48 4.63
CA LEU A 109 8.15 15.11 5.95
C LEU A 109 9.42 15.97 6.16
N ILE A 110 10.59 15.48 5.74
CA ILE A 110 11.85 16.23 5.78
C ILE A 110 11.76 17.48 4.89
N TRP A 111 11.20 17.34 3.68
CA TRP A 111 11.01 18.44 2.75
C TRP A 111 10.06 19.51 3.30
N LEU A 112 8.93 19.10 3.89
CA LEU A 112 7.95 20.01 4.52
C LEU A 112 8.55 20.76 5.71
N LYS A 113 9.28 20.08 6.59
CA LYS A 113 9.96 20.72 7.74
C LYS A 113 10.98 21.79 7.30
N ARG A 114 11.55 21.64 6.10
CA ARG A 114 12.53 22.58 5.52
C ARG A 114 11.87 23.72 4.76
N ARG A 115 10.92 23.43 3.85
CA ARG A 115 10.33 24.42 2.94
C ARG A 115 9.04 25.06 3.45
N GLN A 116 8.30 24.38 4.32
CA GLN A 116 7.00 24.80 4.86
C GLN A 116 7.01 24.85 6.40
N LYS A 117 8.11 25.31 7.01
CA LYS A 117 8.34 25.23 8.47
C LYS A 117 7.22 25.85 9.31
N GLY A 118 6.69 27.01 8.92
CA GLY A 118 5.58 27.67 9.61
C GLY A 118 4.28 26.86 9.52
N PRO A 119 3.75 26.63 8.31
CA PRO A 119 2.56 25.79 8.10
C PRO A 119 2.66 24.40 8.72
N PHE A 120 3.82 23.75 8.65
CA PHE A 120 4.04 22.42 9.22
C PHE A 120 3.89 22.41 10.74
N LYS A 121 4.46 23.40 11.44
CA LYS A 121 4.30 23.53 12.90
C LYS A 121 2.86 23.83 13.32
N LEU A 122 2.12 24.57 12.49
CA LEU A 122 0.70 24.81 12.73
C LEU A 122 -0.10 23.52 12.56
N ALA A 123 0.15 22.79 11.47
CA ALA A 123 -0.48 21.50 11.17
C ALA A 123 -0.25 20.45 12.26
N GLU A 124 0.94 20.40 12.88
CA GLU A 124 1.22 19.52 14.03
C GLU A 124 0.34 19.81 15.26
N LYS A 125 -0.15 21.06 15.41
CA LYS A 125 -0.97 21.49 16.55
C LYS A 125 -2.46 21.48 16.27
N SER A 126 -2.87 21.97 15.10
CA SER A 126 -4.28 22.16 14.75
C SER A 126 -4.95 20.92 14.20
N GLY A 127 -4.18 19.95 13.71
CA GLY A 127 -4.72 18.82 12.95
C GLY A 127 -5.32 19.23 11.59
N PRO A 128 -5.92 18.28 10.87
CA PRO A 128 -6.50 18.52 9.56
C PRO A 128 -7.78 19.38 9.62
N PRO A 129 -8.01 20.27 8.65
CA PRO A 129 -9.18 21.17 8.64
C PRO A 129 -10.48 20.45 8.28
N ARG A 130 -10.41 19.26 7.67
CA ARG A 130 -11.55 18.45 7.26
C ARG A 130 -11.25 16.96 7.48
N PRO A 131 -12.28 16.15 7.79
CA PRO A 131 -12.10 14.70 7.92
C PRO A 131 -11.71 14.06 6.58
N SER A 132 -11.10 12.88 6.65
CA SER A 132 -10.74 12.08 5.48
C SER A 132 -11.50 10.76 5.47
N LEU A 133 -12.03 10.36 4.31
CA LEU A 133 -12.56 9.01 4.09
C LEU A 133 -11.40 8.07 3.77
N VAL A 134 -11.25 7.02 4.57
CA VAL A 134 -10.15 6.05 4.48
C VAL A 134 -10.68 4.62 4.57
N PRO A 135 -10.02 3.64 3.93
CA PRO A 135 -10.34 2.23 4.14
C PRO A 135 -9.79 1.73 5.49
N ILE A 136 -10.62 1.00 6.24
CA ILE A 136 -10.25 0.29 7.47
C ILE A 136 -10.83 -1.12 7.39
N GLY A 137 -9.96 -2.13 7.28
CA GLY A 137 -10.38 -3.51 7.07
C GLY A 137 -11.17 -3.67 5.77
N GLU A 138 -12.39 -4.21 5.86
CA GLU A 138 -13.31 -4.39 4.72
C GLU A 138 -14.31 -3.21 4.56
N HIS A 139 -14.13 -2.11 5.30
CA HIS A 139 -15.08 -1.00 5.35
C HIS A 139 -14.40 0.35 5.04
N LEU A 140 -15.21 1.34 4.65
CA LEU A 140 -14.77 2.74 4.60
C LEU A 140 -15.17 3.44 5.89
N CYS A 141 -14.29 4.27 6.41
CA CYS A 141 -14.47 4.97 7.68
C CYS A 141 -13.99 6.42 7.58
N LEU A 142 -14.54 7.29 8.43
CA LEU A 142 -14.09 8.65 8.62
C LEU A 142 -12.94 8.73 9.61
N GLU A 143 -11.81 9.24 9.11
CA GLU A 143 -10.70 9.69 9.92
C GLU A 143 -10.89 11.19 10.23
N GLY A 144 -11.36 11.49 11.44
CA GLY A 144 -11.62 12.85 11.93
C GLY A 144 -12.95 12.95 12.70
N ASP A 145 -13.29 14.16 13.18
CA ASP A 145 -14.56 14.37 13.89
C ASP A 145 -15.74 14.48 12.90
N PRO A 146 -16.76 13.60 12.98
CA PRO A 146 -17.97 13.68 12.15
C PRO A 146 -18.72 15.01 12.28
N LYS A 147 -18.53 15.76 13.38
CA LYS A 147 -19.11 17.09 13.57
C LYS A 147 -18.63 18.11 12.54
N ASN A 148 -17.52 17.86 11.86
CA ASN A 148 -17.01 18.72 10.80
C ASN A 148 -17.67 18.46 9.43
N LEU A 149 -18.52 17.44 9.32
CA LEU A 149 -19.32 17.17 8.13
C LEU A 149 -20.65 17.93 8.11
N THR A 150 -21.20 18.11 6.91
CA THR A 150 -22.57 18.61 6.74
C THR A 150 -23.58 17.58 7.24
N PRO A 151 -24.74 17.98 7.80
CA PRO A 151 -25.75 17.04 8.30
C PRO A 151 -26.16 15.97 7.28
N SER A 152 -26.31 16.36 6.01
CA SER A 152 -26.61 15.45 4.90
C SER A 152 -25.60 14.32 4.70
N LEU A 153 -24.31 14.57 4.97
CA LEU A 153 -23.27 13.56 4.83
C LEU A 153 -23.10 12.74 6.11
N ARG A 154 -23.43 13.28 7.28
CA ARG A 154 -23.34 12.55 8.56
C ARG A 154 -24.24 11.32 8.58
N HIS A 155 -25.42 11.37 7.95
CA HIS A 155 -26.34 10.24 7.86
C HIS A 155 -25.78 9.02 7.09
N LEU A 156 -24.68 9.18 6.34
CA LEU A 156 -24.03 8.08 5.64
C LEU A 156 -23.11 7.25 6.55
N PHE A 157 -22.85 7.72 7.78
CA PHE A 157 -21.92 7.10 8.71
C PHE A 157 -22.63 6.73 10.01
N ASP A 158 -22.15 5.67 10.66
CA ASP A 158 -22.57 5.29 12.01
C ASP A 158 -21.86 6.12 13.09
N GLU A 159 -22.15 5.83 14.36
CA GLU A 159 -21.53 6.52 15.51
C GLU A 159 -20.01 6.30 15.60
N ALA A 160 -19.52 5.18 15.07
CA ALA A 160 -18.10 4.85 15.02
C ALA A 160 -17.39 5.44 13.78
N GLY A 161 -18.13 6.09 12.88
CA GLY A 161 -17.61 6.71 11.65
C GLY A 161 -17.52 5.78 10.46
N PHE A 162 -18.03 4.54 10.54
CA PHE A 162 -18.06 3.62 9.41
C PHE A 162 -19.22 3.96 8.47
N LEU A 163 -18.96 3.81 7.18
CA LEU A 163 -19.96 4.02 6.14
C LEU A 163 -21.03 2.92 6.20
N THR A 164 -22.30 3.31 6.31
CA THR A 164 -23.44 2.39 6.47
C THR A 164 -24.13 2.02 5.16
N THR A 165 -23.97 2.84 4.13
CA THR A 165 -24.56 2.61 2.80
C THR A 165 -23.57 1.92 1.86
N ASP A 166 -24.05 1.54 0.68
CA ASP A 166 -23.16 1.06 -0.38
C ASP A 166 -22.02 2.06 -0.67
N PRO A 167 -20.74 1.62 -0.67
CA PRO A 167 -19.61 2.50 -0.90
C PRO A 167 -19.64 3.24 -2.24
N GLU A 168 -20.10 2.61 -3.32
CA GLU A 168 -20.09 3.22 -4.65
C GLU A 168 -21.15 4.32 -4.75
N GLU A 169 -22.35 4.05 -4.25
CA GLU A 169 -23.44 5.04 -4.17
C GLU A 169 -23.06 6.23 -3.27
N ALA A 170 -22.47 5.94 -2.10
CA ALA A 170 -22.02 6.98 -1.18
C ALA A 170 -20.95 7.86 -1.82
N LEU A 171 -19.98 7.27 -2.52
CA LEU A 171 -18.86 7.99 -3.09
C LEU A 171 -19.31 9.01 -4.14
N ALA A 172 -20.38 8.72 -4.88
CA ALA A 172 -20.98 9.68 -5.82
C ALA A 172 -21.47 10.96 -5.12
N LYS A 173 -22.02 10.84 -3.90
CA LYS A 173 -22.43 11.98 -3.06
C LYS A 173 -21.22 12.67 -2.42
N LEU A 174 -20.28 11.89 -1.89
CA LEU A 174 -19.11 12.38 -1.16
C LEU A 174 -18.14 13.15 -2.07
N ARG A 175 -17.93 12.72 -3.33
CA ARG A 175 -17.09 13.41 -4.32
C ARG A 175 -17.55 14.83 -4.65
N ARG A 176 -18.83 15.15 -4.43
CA ARG A 176 -19.38 16.49 -4.68
C ARG A 176 -19.11 17.48 -3.54
N SER A 177 -18.62 17.01 -2.40
CA SER A 177 -18.41 17.83 -1.21
C SER A 177 -16.94 18.22 -1.05
N SER A 178 -16.67 19.50 -0.82
CA SER A 178 -15.34 19.99 -0.42
C SER A 178 -15.06 19.80 1.07
N LYS A 179 -16.10 19.53 1.89
CA LYS A 179 -16.01 19.37 3.35
C LYS A 179 -15.42 18.03 3.80
N LEU A 180 -15.16 17.12 2.87
CA LEU A 180 -14.55 15.83 3.11
C LEU A 180 -13.39 15.65 2.14
N ARG A 181 -12.31 15.06 2.62
CA ARG A 181 -11.20 14.62 1.78
C ARG A 181 -11.37 13.13 1.49
N ILE A 182 -11.27 12.70 0.24
CA ILE A 182 -11.29 11.27 -0.10
C ILE A 182 -9.85 10.82 -0.25
N SER A 183 -9.42 9.83 0.54
CA SER A 183 -8.06 9.31 0.46
C SER A 183 -7.78 8.68 -0.90
N GLN A 184 -6.53 8.80 -1.36
CA GLN A 184 -6.05 8.06 -2.53
C GLN A 184 -6.16 6.53 -2.39
N GLU A 185 -6.34 6.00 -1.17
CA GLU A 185 -6.49 4.58 -0.89
C GLU A 185 -7.91 4.04 -1.15
N VAL A 186 -8.91 4.92 -1.28
CA VAL A 186 -10.32 4.54 -1.45
C VAL A 186 -10.55 3.85 -2.80
N GLU A 187 -10.00 4.36 -3.90
CA GLU A 187 -10.23 3.75 -5.21
C GLU A 187 -9.58 2.35 -5.34
N PRO A 188 -8.31 2.13 -4.95
CA PRO A 188 -7.74 0.79 -4.88
C PRO A 188 -8.52 -0.16 -3.97
N PHE A 189 -9.06 0.35 -2.86
CA PHE A 189 -9.91 -0.44 -1.97
C PHE A 189 -11.21 -0.90 -2.66
N LEU A 190 -11.90 0.01 -3.36
CA LEU A 190 -13.13 -0.34 -4.10
C LEU A 190 -12.84 -1.32 -5.23
N GLU A 191 -11.73 -1.15 -5.94
CA GLU A 191 -11.31 -2.11 -6.97
C GLU A 191 -11.05 -3.51 -6.38
N ALA A 192 -10.35 -3.58 -5.24
CA ALA A 192 -10.11 -4.85 -4.55
C ALA A 192 -11.40 -5.51 -4.06
N ARG A 193 -12.37 -4.70 -3.60
CA ARG A 193 -13.69 -5.17 -3.20
C ARG A 193 -14.47 -5.73 -4.40
N ARG A 194 -14.56 -4.99 -5.51
CA ARG A 194 -15.20 -5.44 -6.77
C ARG A 194 -14.62 -6.77 -7.25
N ARG A 195 -13.29 -6.88 -7.30
CA ARG A 195 -12.60 -8.14 -7.67
C ARG A 195 -12.94 -9.29 -6.72
N THR A 196 -13.15 -9.01 -5.43
CA THR A 196 -13.51 -10.05 -4.46
C THR A 196 -14.95 -10.51 -4.62
N GLU A 197 -15.88 -9.58 -4.83
CA GLU A 197 -17.28 -9.88 -5.11
C GLU A 197 -17.45 -10.65 -6.42
N GLU A 198 -16.76 -10.22 -7.49
CA GLU A 198 -16.74 -10.90 -8.78
C GLU A 198 -16.26 -12.36 -8.65
N ARG A 199 -15.16 -12.60 -7.93
CA ARG A 199 -14.66 -13.97 -7.69
C ARG A 199 -15.63 -14.83 -6.90
N ARG A 200 -16.27 -14.27 -5.87
CA ARG A 200 -17.30 -14.97 -5.08
C ARG A 200 -18.49 -15.35 -5.96
N ARG A 201 -18.92 -14.44 -6.85
CA ARG A 201 -19.98 -14.69 -7.82
C ARG A 201 -19.59 -15.78 -8.82
N LEU A 202 -18.42 -15.67 -9.46
CA LEU A 202 -17.93 -16.66 -10.42
C LEU A 202 -17.82 -18.06 -9.80
N ARG A 203 -17.34 -18.17 -8.55
CA ARG A 203 -17.29 -19.45 -7.83
C ARG A 203 -18.69 -20.05 -7.66
N ARG A 204 -19.65 -19.26 -7.17
CA ARG A 204 -21.04 -19.72 -6.96
C ARG A 204 -21.73 -20.10 -8.27
N ASP A 205 -21.51 -19.30 -9.32
CA ASP A 205 -22.05 -19.56 -10.66
C ASP A 205 -21.49 -20.88 -11.21
N TYR A 206 -20.19 -21.13 -11.02
CA TYR A 206 -19.57 -22.41 -11.37
C TYR A 206 -20.17 -23.58 -10.60
N GLU A 207 -20.19 -23.50 -9.26
CA GLU A 207 -20.69 -24.57 -8.37
C GLU A 207 -22.16 -24.92 -8.69
N THR A 208 -23.01 -23.90 -8.83
CA THR A 208 -24.42 -24.07 -9.21
C THR A 208 -24.56 -24.62 -10.63
N GLY A 209 -23.70 -24.17 -11.55
CA GLY A 209 -23.68 -24.64 -12.93
C GLY A 209 -23.26 -26.10 -13.04
N VAL A 210 -22.42 -26.62 -12.15
CA VAL A 210 -22.08 -28.05 -12.09
C VAL A 210 -23.30 -28.87 -11.70
N VAL A 211 -24.01 -28.49 -10.63
CA VAL A 211 -25.24 -29.18 -10.20
C VAL A 211 -26.31 -29.17 -11.29
N ALA A 212 -26.44 -28.05 -12.00
CA ALA A 212 -27.39 -27.88 -13.09
C ALA A 212 -26.92 -28.47 -14.44
N GLY A 213 -25.76 -29.12 -14.52
CA GLY A 213 -25.22 -29.70 -15.75
C GLY A 213 -24.73 -28.71 -16.81
N ARG A 214 -24.63 -27.41 -16.49
CA ARG A 214 -24.09 -26.36 -17.40
C ARG A 214 -22.56 -26.34 -17.43
N HIS A 215 -21.92 -26.84 -16.38
CA HIS A 215 -20.47 -26.92 -16.27
C HIS A 215 -20.03 -28.35 -15.96
N PRO A 216 -18.85 -28.77 -16.45
CA PRO A 216 -18.34 -30.10 -16.15
C PRO A 216 -17.99 -30.20 -14.67
N GLU A 217 -18.37 -31.33 -14.07
CA GLU A 217 -18.00 -31.65 -12.69
C GLU A 217 -16.48 -31.79 -12.54
N HIS A 218 -15.81 -32.34 -13.56
CA HIS A 218 -14.37 -32.44 -13.64
C HIS A 218 -13.88 -31.74 -14.91
N VAL A 219 -13.02 -30.74 -14.75
CA VAL A 219 -12.34 -30.04 -15.86
C VAL A 219 -11.11 -30.78 -16.36
N THR A 220 -10.71 -31.84 -15.67
CA THR A 220 -9.57 -32.71 -15.98
C THR A 220 -10.04 -34.03 -16.59
N LEU A 221 -9.15 -34.69 -17.35
CA LEU A 221 -9.43 -36.01 -17.95
C LEU A 221 -9.73 -37.10 -16.90
N HIS A 222 -9.16 -36.97 -15.71
CA HIS A 222 -9.34 -37.90 -14.60
C HIS A 222 -10.05 -37.18 -13.46
N PRO A 223 -10.94 -37.85 -12.72
CA PRO A 223 -11.67 -37.24 -11.62
C PRO A 223 -10.70 -36.82 -10.51
N LEU A 224 -10.96 -35.65 -9.92
CA LEU A 224 -10.22 -35.15 -8.75
C LEU A 224 -10.83 -35.70 -7.46
N TYR A 225 -10.00 -35.97 -6.45
CA TYR A 225 -10.49 -36.21 -5.11
C TYR A 225 -11.19 -34.97 -4.53
N PRO A 226 -12.13 -35.11 -3.58
CA PRO A 226 -12.86 -33.97 -3.01
C PRO A 226 -11.97 -32.84 -2.48
N TYR A 227 -10.88 -33.19 -1.79
CA TYR A 227 -9.93 -32.18 -1.28
C TYR A 227 -9.15 -31.48 -2.40
N GLN A 228 -8.83 -32.19 -3.49
CA GLN A 228 -8.14 -31.62 -4.66
C GLN A 228 -9.06 -30.67 -5.43
N ARG A 229 -10.37 -30.97 -5.45
CA ARG A 229 -11.38 -30.08 -6.00
C ARG A 229 -11.46 -28.78 -5.20
N GLU A 230 -11.49 -28.84 -3.87
CA GLU A 230 -11.45 -27.62 -3.05
C GLU A 230 -10.15 -26.82 -3.28
N GLY A 231 -8.99 -27.49 -3.35
CA GLY A 231 -7.72 -26.83 -3.65
C GLY A 231 -7.68 -26.19 -5.05
N MET A 232 -8.26 -26.85 -6.05
CA MET A 232 -8.47 -26.29 -7.38
C MET A 232 -9.35 -25.03 -7.34
N LEU A 233 -10.49 -25.08 -6.64
CA LEU A 233 -11.40 -23.94 -6.51
C LEU A 233 -10.75 -22.78 -5.75
N HIS A 234 -9.98 -23.08 -4.70
CA HIS A 234 -9.19 -22.10 -3.96
C HIS A 234 -8.16 -21.40 -4.86
N LEU A 235 -7.45 -22.15 -5.71
CA LEU A 235 -6.51 -21.60 -6.68
C LEU A 235 -7.18 -20.79 -7.79
N ALA A 236 -8.27 -21.30 -8.37
CA ALA A 236 -8.94 -20.66 -9.51
C ALA A 236 -9.64 -19.36 -9.09
N PHE A 237 -10.29 -19.35 -7.93
CA PHE A 237 -11.04 -18.18 -7.45
C PHE A 237 -10.28 -17.36 -6.40
N GLY A 238 -9.04 -17.74 -6.07
CA GLY A 238 -8.11 -16.95 -5.29
C GLY A 238 -7.29 -16.02 -6.19
N GLU A 239 -7.31 -14.70 -5.94
CA GLU A 239 -6.46 -13.75 -6.70
C GLU A 239 -4.96 -14.04 -6.48
N ARG A 240 -4.60 -14.31 -5.22
CA ARG A 240 -3.27 -14.74 -4.78
C ARG A 240 -3.49 -15.89 -3.80
N ALA A 241 -3.09 -17.09 -4.19
CA ALA A 241 -3.36 -18.32 -3.44
C ALA A 241 -2.07 -19.10 -3.20
N LEU A 242 -2.00 -19.77 -2.05
CA LEU A 242 -0.90 -20.65 -1.67
C LEU A 242 -1.48 -22.01 -1.27
N LEU A 243 -1.10 -23.06 -2.01
CA LEU A 243 -1.37 -24.44 -1.59
C LEU A 243 -0.22 -24.94 -0.71
N ALA A 244 -0.49 -25.05 0.58
CA ALA A 244 0.45 -25.54 1.59
C ALA A 244 0.21 -27.00 1.98
N ASP A 245 -0.42 -27.79 1.10
CA ASP A 245 -0.67 -29.22 1.31
C ASP A 245 0.63 -30.02 1.49
N GLU A 246 0.56 -31.14 2.19
CA GLU A 246 1.67 -32.09 2.34
C GLU A 246 2.20 -32.61 1.00
N MET A 247 3.43 -33.14 1.03
CA MET A 247 4.07 -33.74 -0.14
C MET A 247 3.25 -34.96 -0.62
N GLY A 248 3.10 -35.11 -1.93
CA GLY A 248 2.37 -36.24 -2.53
C GLY A 248 0.85 -36.06 -2.68
N LEU A 249 0.23 -35.02 -2.12
CA LEU A 249 -1.23 -34.81 -2.20
C LEU A 249 -1.75 -34.30 -3.56
N GLY A 250 -0.88 -34.20 -4.57
CA GLY A 250 -1.28 -33.82 -5.93
C GLY A 250 -1.42 -32.31 -6.15
N LYS A 251 -0.62 -31.47 -5.48
CA LYS A 251 -0.62 -30.01 -5.72
C LYS A 251 -0.48 -29.63 -7.20
N THR A 252 0.30 -30.39 -7.96
CA THR A 252 0.46 -30.20 -9.42
C THR A 252 -0.85 -30.39 -10.17
N ILE A 253 -1.59 -31.48 -9.89
CA ILE A 253 -2.86 -31.74 -10.59
C ILE A 253 -3.92 -30.70 -10.18
N GLN A 254 -3.93 -30.26 -8.91
CA GLN A 254 -4.80 -29.16 -8.45
C GLN A 254 -4.51 -27.86 -9.21
N ALA A 255 -3.24 -27.51 -9.39
CA ALA A 255 -2.83 -26.31 -10.14
C ALA A 255 -3.19 -26.39 -11.62
N VAL A 256 -2.96 -27.54 -12.26
CA VAL A 256 -3.36 -27.76 -13.66
C VAL A 256 -4.87 -27.68 -13.81
N ALA A 257 -5.63 -28.28 -12.90
CA ALA A 257 -7.08 -28.23 -12.90
C ALA A 257 -7.60 -26.78 -12.72
N ALA A 258 -6.95 -25.98 -11.86
CA ALA A 258 -7.33 -24.58 -11.69
C ALA A 258 -7.10 -23.76 -12.96
N CYS A 259 -5.99 -24.03 -13.66
CA CYS A 259 -5.70 -23.41 -14.96
C CYS A 259 -6.73 -23.83 -16.02
N ALA A 260 -7.08 -25.12 -16.07
CA ALA A 260 -8.09 -25.64 -16.99
C ALA A 260 -9.47 -25.03 -16.71
N LEU A 261 -9.84 -24.88 -15.44
CA LEU A 261 -11.09 -24.24 -15.03
C LEU A 261 -11.12 -22.76 -15.44
N LEU A 262 -10.05 -22.01 -15.18
CA LEU A 262 -9.96 -20.59 -15.58
C LEU A 262 -10.04 -20.43 -17.11
N HIS A 263 -9.45 -21.35 -17.87
CA HIS A 263 -9.57 -21.38 -19.32
C HIS A 263 -11.00 -21.68 -19.77
N HIS A 264 -11.65 -22.70 -19.17
CA HIS A 264 -13.04 -23.07 -19.43
C HIS A 264 -14.02 -21.93 -19.17
N LEU A 265 -13.79 -21.16 -18.10
CA LEU A 265 -14.59 -19.98 -17.74
C LEU A 265 -14.23 -18.72 -18.54
N GLY A 266 -13.28 -18.81 -19.48
CA GLY A 266 -12.81 -17.68 -20.30
C GLY A 266 -12.03 -16.61 -19.52
N GLN A 267 -11.65 -16.88 -18.27
CA GLN A 267 -10.93 -15.96 -17.39
C GLN A 267 -9.43 -15.90 -17.72
N ALA A 268 -8.86 -16.97 -18.29
CA ALA A 268 -7.45 -17.02 -18.69
C ALA A 268 -7.27 -17.61 -20.09
N LYS A 269 -6.52 -16.90 -20.95
CA LYS A 269 -6.14 -17.38 -22.30
C LYS A 269 -4.72 -17.93 -22.37
N ARG A 270 -3.85 -17.51 -21.44
CA ARG A 270 -2.43 -17.88 -21.40
C ARG A 270 -2.03 -18.10 -19.95
N VAL A 271 -1.26 -19.15 -19.71
CA VAL A 271 -0.76 -19.53 -18.38
C VAL A 271 0.75 -19.65 -18.46
N LEU A 272 1.46 -18.99 -17.54
CA LEU A 272 2.90 -19.15 -17.35
C LEU A 272 3.14 -20.05 -16.15
N VAL A 273 3.78 -21.19 -16.38
CA VAL A 273 4.21 -22.10 -15.32
C VAL A 273 5.71 -21.95 -15.14
N VAL A 274 6.13 -21.63 -13.91
CA VAL A 274 7.54 -21.55 -13.52
C VAL A 274 7.81 -22.68 -12.55
N THR A 275 8.80 -23.50 -12.86
CA THR A 275 9.15 -24.69 -12.08
C THR A 275 10.68 -24.87 -12.08
N PRO A 276 11.29 -25.50 -11.06
CA PRO A 276 12.66 -25.96 -11.13
C PRO A 276 12.94 -26.73 -12.43
N ALA A 277 14.12 -26.53 -13.01
CA ALA A 277 14.49 -27.15 -14.28
C ALA A 277 14.41 -28.69 -14.25
N SER A 278 14.62 -29.29 -13.08
CA SER A 278 14.55 -30.75 -12.88
C SER A 278 13.15 -31.36 -13.06
N LEU A 279 12.09 -30.55 -13.00
CA LEU A 279 10.69 -31.01 -13.11
C LEU A 279 10.08 -30.75 -14.50
N LYS A 280 10.88 -30.26 -15.47
CA LYS A 280 10.43 -29.94 -16.83
C LYS A 280 10.41 -31.15 -17.78
N ALA A 281 11.17 -32.20 -17.45
CA ALA A 281 11.39 -33.37 -18.31
C ALA A 281 10.17 -34.30 -18.35
#